data_AF-A0A3A9WIH0-F1
#
_entry.id   AF-A0A3A9WIH0-F1
#
_cell.length_a   1.000
_cell.length_b   1.000
_cell.length_c   1.000
_cell.angle_alpha   90.00
_cell.angle_beta   90.00
_cell.angle_gamma   90.00
#
_symmetry.space_group_name_H-M   'P 1'
#
loop_
_entity.id
_entity.type
_entity.pdbx_description
1 polymer ?
#
loop_
_entity_poly.entity_id
_entity_poly.type
_entity_poly.pdbx_seq_one_letter_code
_entity_poly.pdbx_strand_id
1 'polypeptide(L)'
;MNLAQITYQWMYIIIATVISTVVLFYYAKALPELIPNDNLTKEMIMCSGQLLWQGSIILIFIKRKLHTYLYNMITVSLFGSLALIPMIFLFQKESISIEIRIILFLLVVLLMIIEHARRVKKLALPSYLTITWITYRILWLPILLF
;
A
#
# COMPACT_ATOMS: atom_id res chain seq x y z
N MET A 1 26.35 -0.69 2.04
CA MET A 1 25.32 -0.54 3.09
C MET A 1 25.76 -1.41 4.26
N ASN A 2 25.85 -0.89 5.48
CA ASN A 2 26.27 -1.71 6.62
C ASN A 2 25.15 -2.69 7.03
N LEU A 3 25.50 -3.84 7.61
CA LEU A 3 24.56 -4.88 8.04
C LEU A 3 23.45 -4.31 8.94
N ALA A 4 23.81 -3.44 9.89
CA ALA A 4 22.85 -2.78 10.78
C ALA A 4 21.76 -2.00 10.01
N GLN A 5 22.11 -1.35 8.90
CA GLN A 5 21.17 -0.59 8.08
C GLN A 5 20.22 -1.52 7.30
N ILE A 6 20.72 -2.67 6.84
CA ILE A 6 19.89 -3.70 6.17
C ILE A 6 18.88 -4.26 7.17
N THR A 7 19.33 -4.62 8.37
CA THR A 7 18.46 -5.14 9.43
C THR A 7 17.38 -4.13 9.81
N TYR A 8 17.74 -2.86 9.99
CA TYR A 8 16.79 -1.79 10.25
C TYR A 8 15.72 -1.66 9.15
N GLN A 9 16.11 -1.72 7.88
CA GLN A 9 15.17 -1.63 6.76
C GLN A 9 14.17 -2.79 6.77
N TRP A 10 14.62 -4.02 7.05
CA TRP A 10 13.72 -5.17 7.14
C TRP A 10 12.76 -5.09 8.32
N MET A 11 13.25 -4.69 9.50
CA MET A 11 12.39 -4.46 10.66
C MET A 11 11.32 -3.41 10.36
N TYR A 12 11.73 -2.30 9.73
CA TYR A 12 10.80 -1.25 9.31
C TYR A 12 9.78 -1.78 8.30
N ILE A 13 10.20 -2.58 7.31
CA ILE A 13 9.28 -3.16 6.32
C ILE A 13 8.20 -4.00 7.02
N ILE A 14 8.58 -4.84 7.98
CA ILE A 14 7.62 -5.68 8.72
C ILE A 14 6.65 -4.80 9.51
N ILE A 15 7.16 -3.85 10.31
CA ILE A 15 6.33 -2.95 11.13
C ILE A 15 5.37 -2.14 10.26
N ALA A 16 5.88 -1.53 9.19
CA ALA A 16 5.08 -0.74 8.25
C ALA A 16 3.99 -1.59 7.60
N THR A 17 4.28 -2.84 7.26
CA THR A 17 3.30 -3.78 6.69
C THR A 17 2.20 -4.10 7.70
N VAL A 18 2.55 -4.38 8.95
CA VAL A 18 1.58 -4.65 10.02
C VAL A 18 0.69 -3.45 10.26
N ILE A 19 1.26 -2.25 10.42
CA ILE A 19 0.48 -1.02 10.62
C ILE A 19 -0.45 -0.78 9.42
N SER A 20 0.06 -0.88 8.19
CA SER A 20 -0.74 -0.68 6.98
C SER A 20 -1.91 -1.67 6.92
N THR A 21 -1.65 -2.95 7.23
CA THR A 21 -2.66 -4.02 7.26
C THR A 21 -3.77 -3.70 8.26
N VAL A 22 -3.41 -3.33 9.49
CA VAL A 22 -4.39 -3.01 10.55
C VAL A 22 -5.25 -1.81 10.15
N VAL A 23 -4.63 -0.76 9.63
CA VAL A 23 -5.36 0.45 9.24
C VAL A 23 -6.30 0.17 8.07
N LEU A 24 -5.86 -0.59 7.06
CA LEU A 24 -6.70 -0.96 5.92
C LEU A 24 -7.88 -1.83 6.36
N PHE A 25 -7.69 -2.77 7.29
CA PHE A 25 -8.78 -3.56 7.86
C PHE A 25 -9.84 -2.70 8.56
N TYR A 26 -9.43 -1.72 9.37
CA TYR A 26 -10.39 -0.78 9.98
C TYR A 26 -11.04 0.15 8.95
N TYR A 27 -10.32 0.50 7.89
CA TYR A 27 -10.86 1.29 6.79
C TYR A 27 -11.92 0.53 6.00
N ALA A 28 -11.68 -0.74 5.68
CA ALA A 28 -12.66 -1.61 5.02
C ALA A 28 -13.93 -1.76 5.86
N LYS A 29 -13.78 -1.95 7.19
CA LYS A 29 -14.91 -1.97 8.13
C LYS A 29 -15.70 -0.67 8.21
N ALA A 30 -15.09 0.47 7.90
CA ALA A 30 -15.78 1.76 7.83
C ALA A 30 -16.57 1.94 6.51
N LEU A 31 -16.44 1.00 5.57
CA LEU A 31 -17.09 1.00 4.25
C LEU A 31 -17.75 -0.35 3.93
N PRO A 32 -18.66 -0.86 4.79
CA PRO A 32 -19.25 -2.19 4.61
C PRO A 32 -20.08 -2.33 3.33
N GLU A 33 -20.61 -1.22 2.80
CA GLU A 33 -21.36 -1.17 1.54
C GLU A 33 -20.50 -1.45 0.30
N LEU A 34 -19.20 -1.11 0.36
CA LEU A 34 -18.25 -1.28 -0.75
C LEU A 34 -17.41 -2.54 -0.60
N ILE A 35 -17.03 -2.89 0.63
CA ILE A 35 -16.11 -3.98 0.91
C ILE A 35 -16.81 -4.96 1.87
N PRO A 36 -17.78 -5.74 1.35
CA PRO A 36 -18.50 -6.70 2.18
C PRO A 36 -17.55 -7.83 2.61
N ASN A 37 -17.74 -8.32 3.83
CA ASN A 37 -17.02 -9.49 4.37
C ASN A 37 -15.48 -9.37 4.39
N ASP A 38 -14.96 -8.16 4.58
CA ASP A 38 -13.51 -8.01 4.76
C ASP A 38 -13.02 -8.71 6.03
N ASN A 39 -11.78 -9.21 5.98
CA ASN A 39 -11.12 -9.81 7.11
C ASN A 39 -9.63 -9.47 7.13
N LEU A 40 -9.04 -9.52 8.32
CA LEU A 40 -7.63 -9.18 8.52
C LEU A 40 -6.69 -10.05 7.66
N THR A 41 -7.09 -11.28 7.35
CA THR A 41 -6.31 -12.19 6.50
C THR A 41 -6.24 -11.70 5.05
N LYS A 42 -7.35 -11.23 4.46
CA LYS A 42 -7.37 -10.63 3.11
C LYS A 42 -6.41 -9.45 3.05
N GLU A 43 -6.48 -8.54 4.03
CA GLU A 43 -5.63 -7.37 4.11
C GLU A 43 -4.14 -7.71 4.29
N MET A 44 -3.85 -8.71 5.13
CA MET A 44 -2.48 -9.20 5.35
C MET A 44 -1.89 -9.82 4.08
N ILE A 45 -2.67 -10.66 3.39
CA ILE A 45 -2.24 -11.26 2.11
C ILE A 45 -2.06 -10.17 1.06
N MET A 46 -2.94 -9.18 0.99
CA MET A 46 -2.79 -8.06 0.06
C MET A 46 -1.47 -7.31 0.30
N CYS A 47 -1.19 -6.91 1.54
CA CYS A 47 -0.03 -6.09 1.87
C CYS A 47 1.28 -6.86 1.73
N SER A 48 1.33 -8.10 2.24
CA SER A 48 2.51 -8.96 2.12
C SER A 48 2.73 -9.42 0.67
N GLY A 49 1.67 -9.76 -0.05
CA GLY A 49 1.72 -10.12 -1.46
C GLY A 49 2.21 -8.97 -2.34
N GLN A 50 1.90 -7.71 -2.02
CA GLN A 50 2.45 -6.55 -2.73
C GLN A 50 3.98 -6.49 -2.61
N LEU A 51 4.53 -6.78 -1.42
CA LEU A 51 5.97 -6.86 -1.19
C LEU A 51 6.60 -8.02 -1.97
N LEU A 52 5.97 -9.19 -1.97
CA LEU A 52 6.46 -10.37 -2.71
C LEU A 52 6.43 -10.13 -4.21
N TRP A 53 5.34 -9.56 -4.74
CA TRP A 53 5.19 -9.22 -6.16
C TRP A 53 6.30 -8.26 -6.62
N GLN A 54 6.46 -7.15 -5.91
CA GLN A 54 7.44 -6.13 -6.24
C GLN A 54 8.87 -6.59 -5.99
N GLY A 55 9.09 -7.36 -4.92
CA GLY A 55 10.37 -7.98 -4.63
C GLY A 55 10.80 -8.95 -5.74
N SER A 56 9.87 -9.76 -6.24
CA SER A 56 10.11 -10.69 -7.36
C SER A 56 10.49 -9.94 -8.63
N ILE A 57 9.79 -8.84 -8.96
CA ILE A 57 10.11 -8.02 -10.14
C ILE A 57 11.52 -7.43 -10.02
N ILE A 58 11.89 -6.90 -8.85
CA ILE A 58 13.25 -6.41 -8.64
C ILE A 58 14.27 -7.53 -8.79
N LEU A 59 14.05 -8.68 -8.15
CA LEU A 59 14.98 -9.80 -8.16
C LEU A 59 15.20 -10.38 -9.57
N ILE A 60 14.15 -10.47 -10.38
CA ILE A 60 14.22 -11.07 -11.72
C ILE A 60 14.79 -10.08 -12.73
N PHE A 61 14.25 -8.86 -12.79
CA PHE A 61 14.53 -7.92 -13.89
C PHE A 61 15.64 -6.91 -13.58
N ILE A 62 15.81 -6.52 -12.32
CA ILE A 62 16.71 -5.42 -11.93
C ILE A 62 17.94 -5.92 -11.18
N LYS A 63 17.81 -6.99 -10.39
CA LYS A 63 18.88 -7.70 -9.65
C LYS A 63 19.71 -6.80 -8.70
N ARG A 64 19.22 -5.61 -8.36
CA ARG A 64 19.88 -4.64 -7.48
C ARG A 64 18.89 -3.83 -6.65
N LYS A 65 19.38 -3.24 -5.55
CA LYS A 65 18.63 -2.31 -4.68
C LYS A 65 17.32 -2.86 -4.08
N LEU A 66 17.17 -4.18 -3.94
CA LEU A 66 15.95 -4.82 -3.41
C LEU A 66 15.50 -4.21 -2.08
N HIS A 67 16.35 -4.25 -1.05
CA HIS A 67 16.02 -3.76 0.29
C HIS A 67 15.64 -2.28 0.26
N THR A 68 16.46 -1.45 -0.41
CA THR A 68 16.23 -0.01 -0.51
C THR A 68 14.94 0.31 -1.25
N TYR A 69 14.60 -0.46 -2.28
CA TYR A 69 13.36 -0.28 -3.02
C TYR A 69 12.14 -0.69 -2.19
N LEU A 70 12.13 -1.91 -1.64
CA LEU A 70 11.02 -2.38 -0.81
C LEU A 70 10.77 -1.48 0.39
N TYR A 71 11.84 -1.01 1.04
CA TYR A 71 11.79 -0.01 2.11
C TYR A 71 11.10 1.29 1.63
N ASN A 72 11.51 1.84 0.49
CA ASN A 72 10.89 3.07 -0.03
C ASN A 72 9.44 2.85 -0.45
N MET A 73 9.13 1.71 -1.05
CA MET A 73 7.78 1.36 -1.51
C MET A 73 6.81 1.18 -0.33
N ILE A 74 7.20 0.45 0.72
CA ILE A 74 6.34 0.26 1.89
C ILE A 74 6.16 1.56 2.67
N THR A 75 7.13 2.47 2.68
CA THR A 75 6.95 3.81 3.26
C THR A 75 5.81 4.58 2.57
N VAL A 76 5.69 4.48 1.23
CA VAL A 76 4.54 5.09 0.52
C VAL A 76 3.24 4.44 0.96
N SER A 77 3.21 3.12 1.08
CA SER A 77 2.04 2.37 1.54
C SER A 77 1.63 2.77 2.95
N LEU A 78 2.59 2.93 3.86
CA LEU A 78 2.37 3.37 5.23
C LEU A 78 1.81 4.79 5.29
N PHE A 79 2.39 5.74 4.54
CA PHE A 79 1.84 7.09 4.51
C PHE A 79 0.43 7.13 3.92
N GLY A 80 0.18 6.34 2.88
CA GLY A 80 -1.16 6.12 2.36
C GLY A 80 -2.13 5.64 3.43
N SER A 81 -1.79 4.56 4.14
CA SER A 81 -2.65 4.03 5.20
C SER A 81 -2.86 5.03 6.33
N LEU A 82 -1.80 5.72 6.79
CA LEU A 82 -1.94 6.74 7.83
C LEU A 82 -2.86 7.89 7.40
N ALA A 83 -2.83 8.28 6.12
CA ALA A 83 -3.74 9.28 5.57
C ALA A 83 -5.21 8.84 5.53
N LEU A 84 -5.49 7.53 5.61
CA LEU A 84 -6.85 7.00 5.73
C LEU A 84 -7.40 7.09 7.16
N ILE A 85 -6.55 7.20 8.20
CA ILE A 85 -7.00 7.23 9.60
C ILE A 85 -8.03 8.35 9.86
N PRO A 86 -7.81 9.61 9.45
CA PRO A 86 -8.82 10.65 9.60
C PRO A 86 -10.14 10.30 8.90
N MET A 87 -10.09 9.61 7.76
CA MET A 87 -11.27 9.20 7.00
C MET A 87 -12.08 8.15 7.76
N ILE A 88 -11.43 7.20 8.44
CA ILE A 88 -12.11 6.20 9.28
C ILE A 88 -13.01 6.88 10.31
N PHE A 89 -12.52 7.93 10.99
CA PHE A 89 -13.30 8.68 11.97
C PHE A 89 -14.39 9.54 11.32
N LEU A 90 -14.12 10.11 10.15
CA LEU A 90 -15.11 10.90 9.41
C LEU A 90 -16.29 10.04 8.92
N PHE A 91 -16.02 8.83 8.45
CA PHE A 91 -16.99 7.92 7.84
C PHE A 91 -17.95 7.27 8.86
N GLN A 92 -17.64 7.35 10.15
CA GLN A 92 -18.60 7.02 11.22
C GLN A 92 -19.79 7.98 11.27
N LYS A 93 -19.70 9.15 10.64
CA LYS A 93 -20.81 10.09 10.53
C LYS A 93 -21.68 9.69 9.34
N GLU A 94 -22.96 9.39 9.60
CA GLU A 94 -23.93 8.96 8.58
C GLU A 94 -24.20 10.01 7.48
N SER A 95 -23.74 11.25 7.65
CA SER A 95 -24.00 12.34 6.70
C SER A 95 -23.08 12.37 5.47
N ILE A 96 -22.04 11.54 5.40
CA ILE A 96 -21.09 11.55 4.26
C ILE A 96 -21.51 10.51 3.21
N SER A 97 -21.89 10.99 2.02
CA SER A 97 -22.30 10.11 0.90
C SER A 97 -21.15 9.23 0.40
N ILE A 98 -21.48 8.07 -0.15
CA ILE A 98 -20.52 7.08 -0.61
C ILE A 98 -19.58 7.61 -1.70
N GLU A 99 -20.07 8.49 -2.57
CA GLU A 99 -19.29 9.10 -3.64
C GLU A 99 -18.15 9.96 -3.08
N ILE A 100 -18.44 10.74 -2.02
CA ILE A 100 -17.44 11.55 -1.34
C ILE A 100 -16.37 10.66 -0.70
N ARG A 101 -16.77 9.53 -0.10
CA ARG A 101 -15.82 8.57 0.50
C ARG A 101 -14.88 8.01 -0.55
N ILE A 102 -15.40 7.63 -1.72
CA ILE A 102 -14.61 7.14 -2.87
C ILE A 102 -13.68 8.22 -3.41
N ILE A 103 -14.14 9.46 -3.58
CA ILE A 103 -13.30 10.57 -4.07
C ILE A 103 -12.13 10.81 -3.13
N LEU A 104 -12.37 10.83 -1.81
CA LEU A 104 -11.32 11.00 -0.80
C LEU A 104 -10.30 9.85 -0.84
N PHE A 105 -10.77 8.61 -0.98
CA PHE A 105 -9.89 7.45 -1.17
C PHE A 105 -9.02 7.58 -2.42
N LEU A 106 -9.63 7.91 -3.56
CA LEU A 106 -8.92 8.06 -4.83
C LEU A 106 -7.88 9.19 -4.77
N LEU A 107 -8.15 10.26 -4.03
CA LEU A 107 -7.18 11.33 -3.79
C LEU A 107 -5.94 10.81 -3.04
N VAL A 108 -6.12 9.97 -2.02
CA VAL A 108 -5.00 9.32 -1.32
C VAL A 108 -4.24 8.40 -2.28
N VAL A 109 -4.93 7.58 -3.07
CA VAL A 109 -4.32 6.69 -4.05
C VAL A 109 -3.49 7.47 -5.08
N LEU A 110 -3.99 8.58 -5.60
CA LEU A 110 -3.26 9.43 -6.55
C LEU A 110 -1.99 10.00 -5.92
N LEU A 111 -2.06 10.50 -4.69
CA LEU A 111 -0.88 10.99 -3.96
C LEU A 111 0.16 9.88 -3.76
N MET A 112 -0.28 8.66 -3.43
CA MET A 112 0.60 7.51 -3.31
C MET A 112 1.29 7.17 -4.63
N ILE A 113 0.55 7.17 -5.76
CA ILE A 113 1.12 6.90 -7.09
C ILE A 113 2.18 7.93 -7.45
N ILE A 114 1.89 9.22 -7.25
CA ILE A 114 2.84 10.32 -7.50
C ILE A 114 4.11 10.13 -6.66
N GLU A 115 3.94 9.86 -5.37
CA GLU A 115 5.06 9.69 -4.44
C GLU A 115 5.89 8.43 -4.76
N HIS A 116 5.25 7.33 -5.14
CA HIS A 116 5.93 6.12 -5.57
C HIS A 116 6.75 6.38 -6.85
N ALA A 117 6.15 7.00 -7.86
CA ALA A 117 6.83 7.35 -9.10
C ALA A 117 8.04 8.27 -8.84
N ARG A 118 7.88 9.26 -7.96
CA ARG A 118 8.97 10.16 -7.54
C ARG A 118 10.12 9.40 -6.87
N ARG A 119 9.82 8.44 -5.98
CA ARG A 119 10.84 7.62 -5.31
C ARG A 119 11.54 6.65 -6.26
N VAL A 120 10.81 6.01 -7.16
CA VAL A 120 11.38 5.16 -8.21
C VAL A 120 12.39 5.95 -9.05
N LYS A 121 12.01 7.16 -9.49
CA LYS A 121 12.90 8.07 -10.22
C LYS A 121 14.13 8.47 -9.39
N LYS A 122 13.94 8.83 -8.12
CA LYS A 122 15.05 9.18 -7.20
C LYS A 122 16.03 8.02 -6.98
N LEU A 123 15.55 6.78 -7.00
CA LEU A 123 16.39 5.58 -6.90
C LEU A 123 17.08 5.20 -8.21
N ALA A 124 16.87 5.95 -9.29
CA ALA A 124 17.32 5.62 -10.65
C ALA A 124 16.86 4.22 -11.07
N LEU A 125 15.61 3.90 -10.75
CA LEU A 125 14.95 2.66 -11.15
C LEU A 125 13.96 2.92 -12.30
N PRO A 126 13.64 1.91 -13.12
CA PRO A 126 12.72 2.08 -14.24
C PRO A 126 11.30 2.45 -13.80
N SER A 127 10.67 3.39 -14.50
CA SER A 127 9.31 3.87 -14.18
C SER A 127 8.23 2.78 -14.26
N TYR A 128 8.47 1.70 -15.03
CA TYR A 128 7.53 0.58 -15.13
C TYR A 128 7.26 -0.08 -13.78
N LEU A 129 8.13 0.07 -12.76
CA LEU A 129 7.87 -0.40 -11.40
C LEU A 129 6.60 0.21 -10.78
N THR A 130 6.30 1.46 -11.13
CA THR A 130 5.05 2.08 -10.68
C THR A 130 3.84 1.43 -11.36
N ILE A 131 3.98 1.11 -12.65
CA ILE A 131 2.92 0.41 -13.39
C ILE A 131 2.67 -0.96 -12.76
N THR A 132 3.71 -1.76 -12.53
CA THR A 132 3.55 -3.08 -11.92
C THR A 132 3.03 -3.01 -10.48
N TRP A 133 3.27 -1.91 -9.77
CA TRP A 133 2.72 -1.68 -8.43
C TRP A 133 1.21 -1.42 -8.49
N ILE A 134 0.78 -0.56 -9.41
CA ILE A 134 -0.65 -0.32 -9.69
C ILE A 134 -1.32 -1.61 -10.18
N THR A 135 -0.69 -2.36 -11.08
CA THR A 135 -1.23 -3.62 -11.61
C THR A 135 -1.59 -4.59 -10.50
N TYR A 136 -0.70 -4.80 -9.53
CA TYR A 136 -1.01 -5.67 -8.38
C TYR A 136 -2.25 -5.19 -7.63
N ARG A 137 -2.38 -3.89 -7.38
CA ARG A 137 -3.55 -3.32 -6.69
C ARG A 137 -4.83 -3.55 -7.46
N ILE A 138 -4.81 -3.33 -8.78
CA ILE A 138 -5.97 -3.58 -9.64
C ILE A 138 -6.36 -5.06 -9.65
N LEU A 139 -5.38 -5.96 -9.69
CA LEU A 139 -5.64 -7.41 -9.64
C LEU A 139 -6.23 -7.85 -8.31
N TRP A 140 -5.94 -7.15 -7.21
CA TRP A 140 -6.48 -7.46 -5.90
C TRP A 140 -7.91 -6.92 -5.68
N LEU A 141 -8.30 -5.83 -6.36
CA LEU A 141 -9.62 -5.21 -6.17
C LEU A 141 -10.79 -6.20 -6.27
N PRO A 142 -10.88 -7.11 -7.26
CA PRO A 142 -11.97 -8.07 -7.34
C PRO A 142 -12.05 -9.01 -6.12
N ILE A 143 -10.93 -9.41 -5.53
CA ILE A 143 -10.88 -10.30 -4.35
C ILE A 143 -11.38 -9.58 -3.09
N LEU A 144 -11.27 -8.26 -3.09
CA LEU A 144 -11.69 -7.40 -2.00
C LEU A 144 -13.18 -7.03 -2.11
N LEU A 145 -13.68 -6.83 -3.33
CA LEU A 145 -15.07 -6.43 -3.60
C LEU A 145 -16.06 -7.63 -3.69
N PHE A 146 -15.58 -8.84 -3.98
CA PHE A 146 -16.37 -10.06 -4.15
C PHE A 146 -15.88 -11.18 -3.22
#